data_AF-A0A2M7ZYE7-F1
#
_entry.id   AF-A0A2M7ZYE7-F1
#
_cell.length_a   1.000
_cell.length_b   1.000
_cell.length_c   1.000
_cell.angle_alpha   90.00
_cell.angle_beta   90.00
_cell.angle_gamma   90.00
#
_symmetry.space_group_name_H-M   'P 1'
#
loop_
_entity.id
_entity.type
_entity.pdbx_description
1 polymer ?
#
loop_
_entity_poly.entity_id
_entity_poly.type
_entity_poly.pdbx_seq_one_letter_code
_entity_poly.pdbx_strand_id
1 'polypeptide(L)'
;MTKKIVNTAVFSFLTMLASTSLAATNNANHADAMEKCYGIVKAGMNDCQTKTDACAGSATKDNQKDAFLFLPKGDCKKIVGGRLKSDTESEK
;
A
#
# COMPACT_ATOMS: atom_id res chain seq x y z
N MET A 1 29.81 -44.48 -31.17
CA MET A 1 30.56 -43.38 -31.81
C MET A 1 29.61 -42.53 -32.64
N THR A 2 29.39 -41.30 -32.17
CA THR A 2 29.26 -40.08 -32.98
C THR A 2 28.35 -40.06 -34.21
N LYS A 3 27.24 -39.32 -34.10
CA LYS A 3 27.05 -38.10 -34.91
C LYS A 3 25.99 -37.18 -34.28
N LYS A 4 26.50 -36.21 -33.53
CA LYS A 4 25.82 -34.93 -33.29
C LYS A 4 25.96 -34.12 -34.59
N ILE A 5 24.85 -33.77 -35.22
CA ILE A 5 24.75 -32.73 -36.26
C ILE A 5 23.45 -31.99 -35.92
N VAL A 6 23.50 -30.97 -35.08
CA VAL A 6 23.58 -29.54 -35.48
C VAL A 6 22.34 -29.14 -36.28
N ASN A 7 21.31 -28.64 -35.60
CA ASN A 7 20.29 -27.80 -36.22
C ASN A 7 20.36 -26.42 -35.57
N THR A 8 20.97 -25.52 -36.33
CA THR A 8 21.27 -24.13 -35.99
C THR A 8 20.08 -23.25 -36.38
N ALA A 9 19.55 -22.50 -35.42
CA ALA A 9 18.80 -21.25 -35.63
C ALA A 9 18.64 -20.60 -34.24
N VAL A 10 19.66 -19.90 -33.72
CA VAL A 10 19.83 -18.45 -33.88
C VAL A 10 18.48 -17.71 -33.90
N PHE A 11 17.90 -17.52 -32.72
CA PHE A 11 16.86 -16.52 -32.51
C PHE A 11 17.36 -15.52 -31.47
N SER A 12 17.92 -14.45 -32.03
CA SER A 12 17.67 -13.06 -31.66
C SER A 12 17.93 -12.67 -30.21
N PHE A 13 19.09 -12.06 -30.00
CA PHE A 13 19.48 -11.30 -28.83
C PHE A 13 18.45 -10.17 -28.57
N LEU A 14 17.64 -10.28 -27.52
CA LEU A 14 16.77 -9.22 -27.06
C LEU A 14 17.60 -8.24 -26.22
N THR A 15 18.15 -7.20 -26.85
CA THR A 15 18.80 -6.09 -26.14
C THR A 15 17.74 -5.26 -25.42
N MET A 16 17.52 -5.55 -24.14
CA MET A 16 16.71 -4.72 -23.25
C MET A 16 17.53 -3.48 -22.87
N LEU A 17 17.18 -2.33 -23.44
CA LEU A 17 17.71 -1.02 -23.05
C LEU A 17 17.25 -0.72 -21.62
N ALA A 18 18.13 -0.94 -20.65
CA ALA A 18 17.93 -0.50 -19.28
C ALA A 18 18.01 1.04 -19.23
N SER A 19 16.85 1.69 -19.35
CA SER A 19 16.72 3.11 -19.03
C SER A 19 16.74 3.23 -17.50
N THR A 20 17.90 3.46 -16.91
CA THR A 20 17.97 3.82 -15.48
C THR A 20 17.49 5.25 -15.33
N SER A 21 16.19 5.40 -15.09
CA SER A 21 15.61 6.65 -14.61
C SER A 21 16.28 7.01 -13.29
N LEU A 22 16.86 8.21 -13.25
CA LEU A 22 17.42 8.81 -12.05
C LEU A 22 16.25 9.04 -11.06
N ALA A 23 16.11 8.16 -10.08
CA ALA A 23 15.14 8.34 -9.01
C ALA A 23 15.59 9.55 -8.18
N ALA A 24 14.86 10.67 -8.32
CA ALA A 24 14.98 11.81 -7.43
C ALA A 24 14.69 11.33 -6.00
N THR A 25 15.71 11.35 -5.14
CA THR A 25 15.57 11.08 -3.71
C THR A 25 14.89 12.28 -3.05
N ASN A 26 13.56 12.31 -3.12
CA ASN A 26 12.77 13.21 -2.29
C ASN A 26 12.88 12.72 -0.83
N ASN A 27 13.87 13.22 -0.10
CA ASN A 27 13.94 13.17 1.35
C ASN A 27 12.84 14.06 1.96
N ALA A 28 11.58 13.68 1.76
CA ALA A 28 10.49 14.15 2.59
C ALA A 28 10.39 13.18 3.77
N ASN A 29 10.58 13.68 4.99
CA ASN A 29 10.26 12.97 6.24
C ASN A 29 8.80 12.48 6.18
N HIS A 30 8.58 11.26 5.64
CA HIS A 30 7.26 10.73 5.32
C HIS A 30 6.43 10.42 6.57
N ALA A 31 7.10 10.14 7.69
CA ALA A 31 6.44 9.83 8.96
C ALA A 31 5.67 11.03 9.54
N ASP A 32 6.13 12.26 9.28
CA ASP A 32 5.44 13.48 9.70
C ASP A 32 4.38 13.95 8.72
N ALA A 33 4.22 13.30 7.57
CA ALA A 33 3.30 13.72 6.52
C ALA A 33 2.01 12.89 6.46
N MET A 34 1.91 11.80 7.23
CA MET A 34 0.76 10.88 7.17
C MET A 34 -0.01 10.85 8.51
N GLU A 35 -1.31 10.58 8.44
CA GLU A 35 -2.22 10.42 9.57
C GLU A 35 -3.12 9.21 9.39
N LYS A 36 -3.54 8.62 10.51
CA LYS A 36 -4.56 7.57 10.51
C LYS A 36 -5.93 8.22 10.43
N CYS A 37 -6.74 7.78 9.47
CA CYS A 37 -8.12 8.23 9.32
C CYS A 37 -9.09 7.08 9.55
N TYR A 38 -9.85 7.19 10.65
CA TYR A 38 -10.86 6.25 11.09
C TYR A 38 -12.25 6.68 10.60
N GLY A 39 -13.20 5.73 10.62
CA GLY A 39 -14.61 6.00 10.36
C GLY A 39 -14.99 6.11 8.87
N ILE A 40 -14.03 5.88 7.97
CA ILE A 40 -14.23 5.95 6.50
C ILE A 40 -13.82 4.66 5.78
N VAL A 41 -13.35 3.65 6.51
CA VAL A 41 -12.87 2.39 5.95
C VAL A 41 -14.04 1.56 5.44
N LYS A 42 -13.92 1.02 4.22
CA LYS A 42 -14.84 0.00 3.70
C LYS A 42 -14.44 -1.40 4.19
N ALA A 43 -15.41 -2.32 4.28
CA ALA A 43 -15.15 -3.73 4.54
C ALA A 43 -14.06 -4.25 3.59
N GLY A 44 -13.03 -4.87 4.15
CA GLY A 44 -11.90 -5.44 3.42
C GLY A 44 -10.87 -4.42 2.91
N MET A 45 -10.96 -3.14 3.28
CA MET A 45 -10.16 -2.07 2.68
C MET A 45 -9.38 -1.21 3.69
N ASN A 46 -9.05 -1.72 4.87
CA ASN A 46 -8.11 -1.04 5.78
C ASN A 46 -6.66 -1.21 5.32
N ASP A 47 -5.83 -0.19 5.54
CA ASP A 47 -4.43 -0.18 5.11
C ASP A 47 -3.48 -0.94 6.05
N CYS A 48 -3.87 -1.17 7.31
CA CYS A 48 -3.02 -1.79 8.33
C CYS A 48 -3.86 -2.47 9.42
N GLN A 49 -3.32 -2.68 10.63
CA GLN A 49 -3.96 -3.42 11.71
C GLN A 49 -5.29 -2.80 12.19
N THR A 50 -6.27 -3.66 12.48
CA THR A 50 -7.42 -3.35 13.34
C THR A 50 -7.05 -3.65 14.80
N LYS A 51 -8.03 -3.63 15.72
CA LYS A 51 -7.83 -4.04 17.10
C LYS A 51 -7.55 -5.54 17.22
N THR A 52 -8.13 -6.35 16.34
CA THR A 52 -8.09 -7.82 16.41
C THR A 52 -7.16 -8.46 15.39
N ASP A 53 -6.88 -7.77 14.29
CA ASP A 53 -6.17 -8.34 13.14
C ASP A 53 -5.02 -7.44 12.72
N ALA A 54 -3.85 -8.02 12.48
CA ALA A 54 -2.64 -7.26 12.13
C ALA A 54 -2.55 -6.90 10.64
N CYS A 55 -3.28 -7.59 9.78
CA CYS A 55 -3.15 -7.48 8.33
C CYS A 55 -4.07 -6.41 7.73
N ALA A 56 -3.61 -5.78 6.66
CA ALA A 56 -4.45 -4.97 5.79
C ALA A 56 -5.61 -5.79 5.21
N GLY A 57 -6.73 -5.13 4.92
CA GLY A 57 -7.94 -5.76 4.38
C GLY A 57 -8.70 -6.67 5.34
N SER A 58 -8.42 -6.60 6.64
CA SER A 58 -9.11 -7.35 7.70
C SER A 58 -10.40 -6.70 8.21
N ALA A 59 -10.75 -5.49 7.77
CA ALA A 59 -11.98 -4.82 8.18
C ALA A 59 -13.20 -5.67 7.79
N THR A 60 -14.04 -6.03 8.75
CA THR A 60 -15.19 -6.93 8.52
C THR A 60 -16.44 -6.20 8.06
N LYS A 61 -16.50 -4.88 8.26
CA LYS A 61 -17.65 -4.04 7.94
C LYS A 61 -17.24 -2.63 7.56
N ASP A 62 -18.12 -1.95 6.83
CA ASP A 62 -18.00 -0.53 6.54
C ASP A 62 -18.00 0.28 7.85
N ASN A 63 -17.15 1.30 7.91
CA ASN A 63 -16.94 2.18 9.06
C ASN A 63 -16.60 1.43 10.36
N GLN A 64 -15.84 0.34 10.26
CA GLN A 64 -15.29 -0.34 11.42
C GLN A 64 -14.44 0.65 12.26
N LYS A 65 -14.78 0.77 13.55
CA LYS A 65 -14.31 1.83 14.46
C LYS A 65 -12.81 1.84 14.74
N ASP A 66 -12.20 0.66 14.69
CA ASP A 66 -10.80 0.38 14.95
C ASP A 66 -9.98 0.20 13.65
N ALA A 67 -10.63 0.27 12.49
CA ALA A 67 -9.99 0.21 11.19
C ALA A 67 -9.68 1.63 10.69
N PHE A 68 -8.53 1.80 10.04
CA PHE A 68 -8.13 3.09 9.47
C PHE A 68 -7.52 2.97 8.07
N LEU A 69 -7.54 4.11 7.36
CA LEU A 69 -6.73 4.38 6.18
C LEU A 69 -5.55 5.28 6.56
N PHE A 70 -4.41 5.11 5.89
CA PHE A 70 -3.26 5.99 5.98
C PHE A 70 -3.37 7.08 4.91
N LEU A 71 -3.66 8.31 5.34
CA LEU A 71 -3.82 9.46 4.45
C LEU A 71 -2.77 10.52 4.73
N PRO A 72 -2.49 11.44 3.79
CA PRO A 72 -1.71 12.63 4.08
C PRO A 72 -2.33 13.46 5.19
N LYS A 73 -1.49 14.13 5.98
CA LYS A 73 -1.93 14.98 7.10
C LYS A 73 -2.91 16.05 6.63
N GLY A 74 -4.01 16.18 7.36
CA GLY A 74 -5.06 17.14 7.08
C GLY A 74 -6.04 16.72 5.99
N ASP A 75 -5.94 15.53 5.41
CA ASP A 75 -6.93 15.01 4.48
C ASP A 75 -8.10 14.34 5.21
N CYS A 76 -7.86 13.72 6.37
CA CYS A 76 -8.93 13.03 7.09
C CYS A 76 -10.08 13.97 7.47
N LYS A 77 -9.75 15.21 7.88
CA LYS A 77 -10.74 16.25 8.20
C LYS A 77 -11.54 16.76 6.99
N LYS A 78 -11.06 16.51 5.76
CA LYS A 78 -11.75 16.91 4.52
C LYS A 78 -12.77 15.85 4.09
N ILE A 79 -12.73 14.66 4.68
CA ILE A 79 -13.61 13.53 4.34
C ILE A 79 -14.75 13.47 5.34
N VAL A 80 -15.99 13.42 4.84
CA VAL A 80 -17.18 13.28 5.68
C VAL A 80 -17.08 11.98 6.49
N GLY A 81 -17.20 12.09 7.82
CA GLY A 81 -17.06 10.95 8.74
C GLY A 81 -15.63 10.61 9.16
N GLY A 82 -14.61 11.28 8.59
CA GLY A 82 -13.20 11.08 8.93
C GLY A 82 -12.84 11.54 10.35
N ARG A 83 -12.13 10.70 11.10
CA ARG A 83 -11.70 10.97 12.48
C ARG A 83 -10.24 10.57 12.68
N LEU A 84 -9.47 11.41 13.39
CA LEU A 84 -8.05 11.15 13.69
C LEU A 84 -7.82 10.17 14.86
N LYS A 85 -8.88 9.81 15.57
CA LYS A 85 -8.85 8.86 16.70
C LYS A 85 -9.83 7.74 16.43
N SER A 86 -9.47 6.53 16.85
CA SER A 86 -10.42 5.42 16.85
C SER A 86 -11.52 5.70 17.88
N ASP A 87 -12.77 5.33 17.57
CA ASP A 87 -13.87 5.44 18.55
C ASP A 87 -13.67 4.48 19.74
N THR A 88 -12.75 3.51 19.63
CA THR A 88 -12.33 2.62 20.71
C THR A 88 -11.32 3.26 21.67
N GLU A 89 -10.64 4.36 21.28
CA GLU A 89 -9.71 5.10 22.15
C GLU A 89 -10.38 6.28 22.88
N SER A 90 -11.55 6.74 22.45
CA SER A 90 -12.29 7.81 23.14
C SER A 90 -12.99 7.36 24.42
N GLU A 91 -12.93 6.09 24.78
CA GLU A 91 -13.53 5.50 25.98
C GLU A 91 -12.48 5.07 27.01
N LYS A 92 -11.43 5.88 27.17
CA LYS A 92 -10.47 5.77 28.28
C LYS A 92 -10.29 7.12 28.97
#